data_AF-A0A528X8C8-F1
#
_entry.id   AF-A0A528X8C8-F1
#
_cell.length_a   1.000
_cell.length_b   1.000
_cell.length_c   1.000
_cell.angle_alpha   90.00
_cell.angle_beta   90.00
_cell.angle_gamma   90.00
#
_symmetry.space_group_name_H-M   'P 1'
#
loop_
_entity.id
_entity.type
_entity.pdbx_description
1 polymer ?
#
loop_
_entity_poly.entity_id
_entity_poly.type
_entity_poly.pdbx_seq_one_letter_code
_entity_poly.pdbx_strand_id
1 'polypeptide(L)'
;DKAIETVNAIKVKLVAAFGATDTDKAKIQTEVTALQAQLKAYADGATFSGSNFLSVTSTKDAAGAAAAADTGVQQTAKVVSAFNRTSAGVSSISTIDINVEDIKLFDSGTAANLKNAGILDRATAIYSTTKAQDAFESTFATQVAGGATDTAAKTAAATAATAADATATVVVTKSVFNLDVTAAGVTDGVIGAMMAKVDAVLKDMTNAATTLGAAKSRIDLQKTFTQSLMDSIDRGVGQLVDADMNKESTRLQALQVQQQLGIQALSIANGSSQSILSLFRG
;
A
#
# COMPACT_ATOMS: atom_id res chain seq x y z
N ASP A 1 13.52 2.35 -0.76
CA ASP A 1 14.93 2.69 -1.04
C ASP A 1 15.82 2.57 0.19
N LYS A 2 15.72 3.44 1.21
CA LYS A 2 16.55 3.36 2.43
C LYS A 2 16.59 1.97 3.09
N ALA A 3 15.44 1.28 3.14
CA ALA A 3 15.38 -0.10 3.66
C ALA A 3 16.23 -1.08 2.84
N ILE A 4 16.22 -0.97 1.50
CA ILE A 4 17.02 -1.81 0.58
C ILE A 4 18.52 -1.54 0.77
N GLU A 5 18.91 -0.26 0.87
CA GLU A 5 20.29 0.14 1.16
C GLU A 5 20.79 -0.43 2.49
N THR A 6 19.93 -0.42 3.53
CA THR A 6 20.27 -0.97 4.85
C THR A 6 20.45 -2.48 4.80
N VAL A 7 19.63 -3.19 4.04
CA VAL A 7 19.79 -4.65 3.82
C VAL A 7 21.07 -4.96 3.04
N ASN A 8 21.43 -4.14 2.05
CA ASN A 8 22.73 -4.23 1.38
C ASN A 8 23.89 -4.01 2.35
N ALA A 9 23.77 -3.05 3.27
CA ALA A 9 24.78 -2.83 4.31
C ALA A 9 24.91 -4.07 5.23
N ILE A 10 23.80 -4.72 5.59
CA ILE A 10 23.82 -5.99 6.34
C ILE A 10 24.60 -7.06 5.55
N LYS A 11 24.36 -7.18 4.24
CA LYS A 11 25.13 -8.11 3.39
C LYS A 11 26.62 -7.84 3.45
N VAL A 12 27.04 -6.58 3.35
CA VAL A 12 28.46 -6.18 3.45
C VAL A 12 29.05 -6.59 4.80
N LYS A 13 28.28 -6.47 5.90
CA LYS A 13 28.71 -6.95 7.22
C LYS A 13 28.84 -8.47 7.30
N LEU A 14 27.92 -9.22 6.68
CA LEU A 14 28.04 -10.68 6.60
C LEU A 14 29.29 -11.13 5.80
N VAL A 15 29.60 -10.43 4.70
CA VAL A 15 30.85 -10.66 3.94
C VAL A 15 32.07 -10.44 4.84
N ALA A 16 32.07 -9.37 5.63
CA ALA A 16 33.17 -9.09 6.55
C ALA A 16 33.27 -10.11 7.70
N ALA A 17 32.15 -10.75 8.09
CA ALA A 17 32.12 -11.78 9.12
C ALA A 17 32.66 -13.14 8.63
N PHE A 18 32.72 -13.35 7.32
CA PHE A 18 33.22 -14.59 6.73
C PHE A 18 34.72 -14.75 6.99
N GLY A 19 35.12 -15.83 7.67
CA GLY A 19 36.52 -16.08 8.05
C GLY A 19 37.05 -15.16 9.16
N ALA A 20 36.19 -14.34 9.79
CA ALA A 20 36.58 -13.49 10.91
C ALA A 20 36.72 -14.29 12.22
N THR A 21 37.52 -13.78 13.16
CA THR A 21 37.62 -14.36 14.50
C THR A 21 36.32 -14.17 15.29
N ASP A 22 36.07 -14.97 16.32
CA ASP A 22 34.86 -14.83 17.15
C ASP A 22 34.74 -13.44 17.79
N THR A 23 35.88 -12.86 18.19
CA THR A 23 35.95 -11.49 18.72
C THR A 23 35.52 -10.46 17.68
N ASP A 24 35.92 -10.62 16.42
CA ASP A 24 35.56 -9.70 15.34
C ASP A 24 34.11 -9.92 14.90
N LYS A 25 33.63 -11.17 14.86
CA LYS A 25 32.21 -11.50 14.64
C LYS A 25 31.32 -10.82 15.68
N ALA A 26 31.73 -10.76 16.95
CA ALA A 26 30.97 -10.05 17.98
C ALA A 26 30.87 -8.53 17.74
N LYS A 27 31.94 -7.90 17.25
CA LYS A 27 31.92 -6.48 16.86
C LYS A 27 31.01 -6.26 15.66
N ILE A 28 31.16 -7.09 14.62
CA ILE A 28 30.33 -7.02 13.41
C ILE A 28 28.85 -7.25 13.76
N GLN A 29 28.54 -8.18 14.66
CA GLN A 29 27.17 -8.44 15.10
C GLN A 29 26.53 -7.22 15.78
N THR A 30 27.31 -6.41 16.50
CA THR A 30 26.82 -5.15 17.09
C THR A 30 26.35 -4.19 15.98
N GLU A 31 27.11 -4.10 14.90
CA GLU A 31 26.76 -3.27 13.74
C GLU A 31 25.57 -3.84 12.96
N VAL A 32 25.51 -5.17 12.77
CA VAL A 32 24.35 -5.86 12.15
C VAL A 32 23.08 -5.60 12.95
N THR A 33 23.15 -5.69 14.28
CA THR A 33 22.02 -5.44 15.18
C THR A 33 21.54 -3.98 15.06
N ALA A 34 22.47 -3.02 14.97
CA ALA A 34 22.12 -1.62 14.75
C ALA A 34 21.42 -1.40 13.40
N LEU A 35 21.90 -2.04 12.32
CA LEU A 35 21.27 -1.98 10.99
C LEU A 35 19.88 -2.64 11.00
N GLN A 36 19.71 -3.77 11.69
CA GLN A 36 18.40 -4.43 11.87
C GLN A 36 17.40 -3.52 12.60
N ALA A 37 17.84 -2.83 13.65
CA ALA A 37 17.01 -1.86 14.37
C ALA A 37 16.62 -0.66 13.48
N GLN A 38 17.57 -0.12 12.71
CA GLN A 38 17.29 0.95 11.73
C GLN A 38 16.26 0.50 10.68
N LEU A 39 16.40 -0.71 10.16
CA LEU A 39 15.50 -1.30 9.19
C LEU A 39 14.06 -1.41 9.73
N LYS A 40 13.92 -1.85 10.99
CA LYS A 40 12.62 -1.90 11.67
C LYS A 40 12.04 -0.49 11.87
N ALA A 41 12.86 0.48 12.27
CA ALA A 41 12.41 1.86 12.43
C ALA A 41 11.92 2.48 11.10
N TYR A 42 12.58 2.18 9.97
CA TYR A 42 12.11 2.63 8.65
C TYR A 42 10.76 2.03 8.28
N ALA A 43 10.54 0.75 8.59
CA ALA A 43 9.26 0.12 8.32
C ALA A 43 8.16 0.64 9.26
N ASP A 44 8.45 0.81 10.55
CA ASP A 44 7.47 1.30 11.55
C ASP A 44 7.07 2.76 11.32
N GLY A 45 8.01 3.59 10.88
CA GLY A 45 7.77 4.99 10.55
C GLY A 45 7.09 5.21 9.19
N ALA A 46 6.90 4.16 8.38
CA ALA A 46 6.25 4.29 7.08
C ALA A 46 4.76 4.63 7.25
N THR A 47 4.28 5.63 6.53
CA THR A 47 2.86 6.00 6.51
C THR A 47 2.41 6.31 5.08
N PHE A 48 1.29 5.71 4.70
CA PHE A 48 0.57 5.98 3.47
C PHE A 48 -0.89 6.24 3.80
N SER A 49 -1.37 7.46 3.55
CA SER A 49 -2.74 7.87 3.85
C SER A 49 -3.17 7.63 5.32
N GLY A 50 -2.23 7.76 6.27
CA GLY A 50 -2.47 7.56 7.70
C GLY A 50 -2.33 6.12 8.20
N SER A 51 -2.06 5.15 7.31
CA SER A 51 -1.86 3.74 7.66
C SER A 51 -0.46 3.27 7.28
N ASN A 52 0.10 2.33 8.03
CA ASN A 52 1.37 1.69 7.70
C ASN A 52 1.10 0.38 6.93
N PHE A 53 1.66 0.25 5.72
CA PHE A 53 1.56 -0.97 4.90
C PHE A 53 2.86 -1.79 4.87
N LEU A 54 3.95 -1.27 5.44
CA LEU A 54 5.26 -1.92 5.44
C LEU A 54 5.52 -2.67 6.74
N SER A 55 5.03 -2.17 7.87
CA SER A 55 4.94 -2.90 9.13
C SER A 55 3.46 -3.09 9.46
N VAL A 56 3.02 -4.33 9.41
CA VAL A 56 1.62 -4.70 9.59
C VAL A 56 1.49 -5.70 10.73
N THR A 57 0.26 -5.85 11.21
CA THR A 57 -0.11 -6.87 12.19
C THR A 57 -1.21 -7.69 11.55
N SER A 58 -0.89 -8.91 11.11
CA SER A 58 -1.90 -9.84 10.62
C SER A 58 -2.81 -10.33 11.75
N THR A 59 -4.09 -9.98 11.68
CA THR A 59 -5.14 -10.53 12.55
C THR A 59 -5.88 -11.67 11.84
N LYS A 60 -6.43 -12.60 12.63
CA LYS A 60 -7.07 -13.84 12.15
C LYS A 60 -8.46 -13.64 11.51
N ASP A 61 -8.94 -12.42 11.34
CA ASP A 61 -10.33 -12.12 10.96
C ASP A 61 -10.44 -11.40 9.60
N ALA A 62 -10.25 -12.16 8.52
CA ALA A 62 -10.62 -11.67 7.19
C ALA A 62 -12.14 -11.47 7.12
N ALA A 63 -12.59 -10.22 6.99
CA ALA A 63 -13.92 -9.92 6.49
C ALA A 63 -14.00 -10.32 5.00
N GLY A 64 -14.72 -11.41 4.73
CA GLY A 64 -15.42 -11.60 3.46
C GLY A 64 -14.73 -12.43 2.38
N ALA A 65 -14.44 -13.71 2.66
CA ALA A 65 -14.78 -14.87 1.82
C ALA A 65 -14.23 -16.14 2.50
N ALA A 66 -15.13 -17.03 2.92
CA ALA A 66 -14.87 -18.41 3.35
C ALA A 66 -13.53 -18.65 4.08
N ALA A 67 -13.53 -18.40 5.38
CA ALA A 67 -12.48 -18.85 6.29
C ALA A 67 -12.35 -20.39 6.24
N ALA A 68 -11.46 -20.89 5.40
CA ALA A 68 -10.77 -22.14 5.69
C ALA A 68 -9.79 -21.84 6.83
N ALA A 69 -9.77 -22.68 7.86
CA ALA A 69 -8.95 -22.48 9.04
C ALA A 69 -7.48 -22.17 8.66
N ASP A 70 -6.93 -21.11 9.27
CA ASP A 70 -5.49 -20.72 9.22
C ASP A 70 -5.03 -19.85 8.02
N THR A 71 -5.79 -18.80 7.65
CA THR A 71 -5.44 -17.82 6.60
C THR A 71 -5.48 -16.35 7.08
N GLY A 72 -4.72 -15.98 8.12
CA GLY A 72 -4.61 -14.56 8.53
C GLY A 72 -3.83 -13.74 7.51
N VAL A 73 -4.50 -13.31 6.43
CA VAL A 73 -3.93 -12.51 5.33
C VAL A 73 -4.25 -11.04 5.54
N GLN A 74 -3.28 -10.16 5.28
CA GLN A 74 -3.56 -8.74 5.23
C GLN A 74 -4.35 -8.39 3.98
N GLN A 75 -5.51 -7.79 4.19
CA GLN A 75 -6.39 -7.35 3.13
C GLN A 75 -5.66 -6.34 2.23
N THR A 76 -5.88 -6.46 0.92
CA THR A 76 -5.48 -5.47 -0.08
C THR A 76 -5.93 -4.07 0.34
N ALA A 77 -4.99 -3.14 0.43
CA ALA A 77 -5.30 -1.75 0.71
C ALA A 77 -5.97 -1.12 -0.53
N LYS A 78 -7.11 -0.48 -0.32
CA LYS A 78 -7.92 0.13 -1.38
C LYS A 78 -7.82 1.63 -1.31
N VAL A 79 -7.28 2.24 -2.36
CA VAL A 79 -7.23 3.70 -2.52
C VAL A 79 -8.37 4.11 -3.45
N VAL A 80 -9.26 4.98 -2.98
CA VAL A 80 -10.38 5.46 -3.80
C VAL A 80 -9.85 6.25 -5.00
N SER A 81 -10.27 5.86 -6.20
CA SER A 81 -9.74 6.39 -7.45
C SER A 81 -10.77 7.21 -8.22
N ALA A 82 -12.06 6.84 -8.18
CA ALA A 82 -13.13 7.61 -8.79
C ALA A 82 -14.49 7.29 -8.16
N PHE A 83 -15.40 8.26 -8.20
CA PHE A 83 -16.84 8.07 -7.95
C PHE A 83 -17.57 8.06 -9.29
N ASN A 84 -18.24 6.96 -9.59
CA ASN A 84 -18.98 6.79 -10.82
C ASN A 84 -20.49 6.84 -10.53
N ARG A 85 -21.26 7.40 -11.46
CA ARG A 85 -22.71 7.33 -11.45
C ARG A 85 -23.20 6.90 -12.83
N THR A 86 -23.92 5.79 -12.90
CA THR A 86 -24.48 5.32 -14.18
C THR A 86 -25.69 6.16 -14.57
N SER A 87 -26.08 6.11 -15.85
CA SER A 87 -27.30 6.78 -16.34
C SER A 87 -28.59 6.26 -15.69
N ALA A 88 -28.54 5.09 -15.04
CA ALA A 88 -29.62 4.52 -14.24
C ALA A 88 -29.65 5.05 -12.78
N GLY A 89 -28.75 5.98 -12.42
CA GLY A 89 -28.68 6.56 -11.08
C GLY A 89 -27.92 5.74 -10.04
N VAL A 90 -27.30 4.62 -10.43
CA VAL A 90 -26.51 3.77 -9.52
C VAL A 90 -25.11 4.36 -9.33
N SER A 91 -24.71 4.58 -8.09
CA SER A 91 -23.37 5.05 -7.71
C SER A 91 -22.42 3.89 -7.42
N SER A 92 -21.16 4.01 -7.84
CA SER A 92 -20.10 3.07 -7.50
C SER A 92 -18.77 3.79 -7.27
N ILE A 93 -17.85 3.13 -6.55
CA ILE A 93 -16.51 3.64 -6.29
C ILE A 93 -15.51 2.72 -6.97
N SER A 94 -14.63 3.31 -7.78
CA SER A 94 -13.46 2.61 -8.30
C SER A 94 -12.30 2.74 -7.32
N THR A 95 -11.49 1.70 -7.18
CA THR A 95 -10.33 1.68 -6.29
C THR A 95 -9.06 1.28 -7.03
N ILE A 96 -7.92 1.78 -6.56
CA ILE A 96 -6.59 1.25 -6.84
C ILE A 96 -6.26 0.30 -5.71
N ASP A 97 -6.07 -0.95 -6.08
CA ASP A 97 -5.83 -2.04 -5.15
C ASP A 97 -4.31 -2.24 -5.00
N ILE A 98 -3.82 -2.18 -3.76
CA ILE A 98 -2.43 -2.41 -3.38
C ILE A 98 -2.38 -3.70 -2.56
N ASN A 99 -1.77 -4.75 -3.11
CA ASN A 99 -1.62 -6.01 -2.39
C ASN A 99 -0.60 -5.85 -1.25
N VAL A 100 -1.09 -5.73 -0.02
CA VAL A 100 -0.26 -5.52 1.18
C VAL A 100 0.57 -6.77 1.50
N GLU A 101 0.06 -7.95 1.14
CA GLU A 101 0.76 -9.22 1.38
C GLU A 101 2.11 -9.29 0.63
N ASP A 102 2.16 -8.73 -0.59
CA ASP A 102 3.36 -8.76 -1.43
C ASP A 102 4.40 -7.68 -1.05
N ILE A 103 4.02 -6.67 -0.26
CA ILE A 103 4.86 -5.50 0.03
C ILE A 103 5.26 -5.35 1.50
N LYS A 104 4.63 -6.09 2.41
CA LYS A 104 4.93 -5.98 3.84
C LYS A 104 6.35 -6.44 4.14
N LEU A 105 7.08 -5.61 4.85
CA LEU A 105 8.44 -5.89 5.29
C LEU A 105 8.45 -6.64 6.61
N PHE A 106 7.57 -6.23 7.53
CA PHE A 106 7.37 -6.87 8.83
C PHE A 106 5.91 -7.22 9.03
N ASP A 107 5.68 -8.37 9.65
CA ASP A 107 4.35 -8.81 10.04
C ASP A 107 4.36 -9.40 11.45
N SER A 108 3.75 -8.69 12.40
CA SER A 108 3.52 -9.22 13.73
C SER A 108 2.19 -10.00 13.76
N GLY A 109 2.22 -11.31 13.52
CA GLY A 109 1.04 -12.18 13.65
C GLY A 109 0.82 -12.66 15.10
N THR A 110 -0.40 -12.57 15.62
CA THR A 110 -0.77 -13.23 16.88
C THR A 110 -1.04 -14.73 16.66
N ALA A 111 -0.04 -15.56 17.00
CA ALA A 111 -0.04 -17.02 17.24
C ALA A 111 0.54 -17.96 16.16
N ALA A 112 1.65 -18.61 16.53
CA ALA A 112 2.18 -19.96 16.27
C ALA A 112 2.11 -20.68 14.91
N ASN A 113 1.23 -20.36 13.94
CA ASN A 113 1.04 -21.24 12.77
C ASN A 113 0.84 -20.55 11.41
N LEU A 114 0.88 -19.23 11.31
CA LEU A 114 0.40 -18.62 10.08
C LEU A 114 1.48 -18.64 8.98
N LYS A 115 1.00 -18.82 7.75
CA LYS A 115 1.52 -18.14 6.54
C LYS A 115 1.72 -16.64 6.89
N ASN A 116 2.19 -15.76 6.01
CA ASN A 116 2.10 -14.30 6.29
C ASN A 116 3.22 -13.69 7.17
N ALA A 117 4.41 -14.30 7.30
CA ALA A 117 5.55 -13.49 7.75
C ALA A 117 5.91 -12.44 6.69
N GLY A 118 6.40 -11.28 7.13
CA GLY A 118 6.91 -10.25 6.23
C GLY A 118 8.21 -10.65 5.56
N ILE A 119 8.58 -9.90 4.51
CA ILE A 119 9.77 -10.18 3.71
C ILE A 119 11.05 -10.24 4.58
N LEU A 120 11.15 -9.43 5.64
CA LEU A 120 12.33 -9.30 6.48
C LEU A 120 12.32 -10.16 7.75
N ASP A 121 11.14 -10.53 8.25
CA ASP A 121 10.98 -11.29 9.49
C ASP A 121 10.53 -12.74 9.28
N ARG A 122 10.36 -13.20 8.03
CA ARG A 122 10.15 -14.62 7.71
C ARG A 122 11.35 -15.49 8.11
N ALA A 123 11.22 -16.05 9.31
CA ALA A 123 12.22 -16.93 9.91
C ALA A 123 12.19 -18.33 9.27
N THR A 124 13.33 -18.78 8.77
CA THR A 124 13.54 -20.13 8.21
C THR A 124 14.79 -20.76 8.82
N ALA A 125 15.08 -22.02 8.47
CA ALA A 125 16.37 -22.62 8.75
C ALA A 125 17.42 -22.18 7.70
N ILE A 126 18.68 -22.18 8.12
CA ILE A 126 19.86 -21.94 7.27
C ILE A 126 20.83 -23.09 7.51
N TYR A 127 21.23 -23.76 6.43
CA TYR A 127 22.13 -24.90 6.44
C TYR A 127 23.51 -24.51 5.92
N SER A 128 24.57 -25.12 6.48
CA SER A 128 25.95 -24.80 6.11
C SER A 128 26.40 -25.34 4.76
N THR A 129 25.66 -26.30 4.18
CA THR A 129 26.00 -26.91 2.89
C THR A 129 24.96 -26.54 1.85
N THR A 130 25.41 -26.26 0.64
CA THR A 130 24.54 -25.88 -0.49
C THR A 130 23.49 -26.96 -0.79
N LYS A 131 23.87 -28.25 -0.70
CA LYS A 131 22.93 -29.36 -0.93
C LYS A 131 21.75 -29.37 0.04
N ALA A 132 22.00 -29.21 1.34
CA ALA A 132 20.93 -29.14 2.33
C ALA A 132 20.10 -27.86 2.18
N GLN A 133 20.75 -26.73 1.90
CA GLN A 133 20.09 -25.45 1.71
C GLN A 133 19.16 -25.45 0.49
N ASP A 134 19.62 -25.94 -0.66
CA ASP A 134 18.83 -26.03 -1.89
C ASP A 134 17.62 -26.96 -1.71
N ALA A 135 17.81 -28.11 -1.02
CA ALA A 135 16.73 -29.03 -0.70
C ALA A 135 15.69 -28.40 0.24
N PHE A 136 16.14 -27.61 1.23
CA PHE A 136 15.27 -26.84 2.10
C PHE A 136 14.45 -25.82 1.29
N GLU A 137 15.11 -24.96 0.52
CA GLU A 137 14.47 -23.87 -0.21
C GLU A 137 13.48 -24.37 -1.28
N SER A 138 13.86 -25.39 -2.05
CA SER A 138 12.99 -25.99 -3.07
C SER A 138 11.76 -26.64 -2.46
N THR A 139 11.92 -27.40 -1.38
CA THR A 139 10.79 -28.04 -0.68
C THR A 139 9.91 -26.99 -0.03
N PHE A 140 10.50 -25.98 0.62
CA PHE A 140 9.76 -24.89 1.25
C PHE A 140 8.90 -24.14 0.22
N ALA A 141 9.49 -23.75 -0.92
CA ALA A 141 8.78 -23.07 -2.01
C ALA A 141 7.63 -23.93 -2.56
N THR A 142 7.86 -25.23 -2.76
CA THR A 142 6.83 -26.16 -3.26
C THR A 142 5.67 -26.31 -2.26
N GLN A 143 5.97 -26.43 -0.96
CA GLN A 143 4.96 -26.57 0.07
C GLN A 143 4.12 -25.29 0.23
N VAL A 144 4.77 -24.11 0.22
CA VAL A 144 4.07 -22.82 0.26
C VAL A 144 3.19 -22.64 -0.98
N ALA A 145 3.70 -22.97 -2.18
CA ALA A 145 2.91 -22.94 -3.41
C ALA A 145 1.72 -23.92 -3.40
N GLY A 146 1.91 -25.09 -2.75
CA GLY A 146 0.84 -26.07 -2.47
C GLY A 146 -0.13 -25.65 -1.36
N GLY A 147 0.07 -24.48 -0.76
CA GLY A 147 -0.83 -23.94 0.26
C GLY A 147 -0.58 -24.47 1.68
N ALA A 148 0.56 -25.09 1.97
CA ALA A 148 0.94 -25.45 3.34
C ALA A 148 1.17 -24.21 4.22
N THR A 149 1.00 -24.35 5.53
CA THR A 149 1.41 -23.30 6.48
C THR A 149 2.93 -23.18 6.53
N ASP A 150 3.44 -22.02 6.94
CA ASP A 150 4.88 -21.80 7.10
C ASP A 150 5.53 -22.83 8.04
N THR A 151 4.82 -23.22 9.12
CA THR A 151 5.27 -24.26 10.06
C THR A 151 5.37 -25.61 9.35
N ALA A 152 4.31 -26.03 8.64
CA ALA A 152 4.31 -27.32 7.92
C ALA A 152 5.36 -27.34 6.80
N ALA A 153 5.50 -26.24 6.05
CA ALA A 153 6.50 -26.08 5.01
C ALA A 153 7.92 -26.14 5.59
N LYS A 154 8.19 -25.49 6.73
CA LYS A 154 9.50 -25.57 7.42
C LYS A 154 9.81 -26.98 7.89
N THR A 155 8.85 -27.70 8.47
CA THR A 155 9.04 -29.08 8.93
C THR A 155 9.32 -30.03 7.77
N ALA A 156 8.57 -29.93 6.67
CA ALA A 156 8.80 -30.72 5.47
C ALA A 156 10.16 -30.41 4.84
N ALA A 157 10.49 -29.12 4.71
CA ALA A 157 11.77 -28.66 4.16
C ALA A 157 12.97 -29.09 5.02
N ALA A 158 12.84 -29.06 6.36
CA ALA A 158 13.89 -29.51 7.27
C ALA A 158 14.14 -31.03 7.14
N THR A 159 13.08 -31.81 6.94
CA THR A 159 13.19 -33.25 6.66
C THR A 159 13.95 -33.50 5.35
N ALA A 160 13.59 -32.76 4.28
CA ALA A 160 14.26 -32.87 2.98
C ALA A 160 15.74 -32.47 3.03
N ALA A 161 16.07 -31.39 3.75
CA ALA A 161 17.44 -30.93 3.93
C ALA A 161 18.31 -31.96 4.68
N THR A 162 17.77 -32.53 5.76
CA THR A 162 18.47 -33.56 6.55
C THR A 162 18.68 -34.85 5.74
N ALA A 163 17.71 -35.21 4.88
CA ALA A 163 17.86 -36.34 3.98
C ALA A 163 18.89 -36.09 2.86
N ALA A 164 19.01 -34.84 2.40
CA ALA A 164 19.99 -34.46 1.38
C ALA A 164 21.42 -34.45 1.93
N ASP A 165 21.61 -33.98 3.16
CA ASP A 165 22.91 -33.97 3.85
C ASP A 165 22.74 -33.90 5.37
N ALA A 166 22.89 -35.05 6.03
CA ALA A 166 22.78 -35.17 7.48
C ALA A 166 24.00 -34.60 8.24
N THR A 167 25.08 -34.23 7.55
CA THR A 167 26.29 -33.64 8.16
C THR A 167 26.24 -32.12 8.21
N ALA A 168 25.26 -31.50 7.54
CA ALA A 168 25.10 -30.06 7.51
C ALA A 168 24.76 -29.51 8.92
N THR A 169 25.52 -28.50 9.35
CA THR A 169 25.16 -27.70 10.52
C THR A 169 23.99 -26.79 10.16
N VAL A 170 23.00 -26.67 11.05
CA VAL A 170 21.78 -25.90 10.82
C VAL A 170 21.58 -24.88 11.92
N VAL A 171 21.18 -23.67 11.53
CA VAL A 171 20.70 -22.64 12.45
C VAL A 171 19.24 -22.36 12.11
N VAL A 172 18.36 -22.57 13.08
CA VAL A 172 16.90 -22.46 12.88
C VAL A 172 16.38 -21.07 13.26
N THR A 173 15.20 -20.74 12.75
CA THR A 173 14.45 -19.52 13.11
C THR A 173 15.24 -18.23 12.82
N LYS A 174 15.93 -18.20 11.69
CA LYS A 174 16.69 -17.02 11.23
C LYS A 174 15.98 -16.30 10.09
N SER A 175 15.91 -14.98 10.16
CA SER A 175 15.40 -14.02 9.17
C SER A 175 16.40 -12.88 9.07
N VAL A 176 16.30 -12.00 8.06
CA VAL A 176 17.23 -10.86 7.91
C VAL A 176 17.18 -9.95 9.15
N PHE A 177 16.02 -9.84 9.79
CA PHE A 177 15.85 -9.08 11.01
C PHE A 177 16.53 -9.66 12.27
N ASN A 178 16.74 -10.98 12.34
CA ASN A 178 17.32 -11.62 13.53
C ASN A 178 18.57 -12.48 13.23
N LEU A 179 19.23 -12.18 12.10
CA LEU A 179 20.54 -12.76 11.77
C LEU A 179 21.52 -12.48 12.91
N ASP A 180 22.22 -13.53 13.29
CA ASP A 180 23.21 -13.50 14.35
C ASP A 180 24.42 -14.32 13.91
N VAL A 181 25.53 -13.65 13.63
CA VAL A 181 26.79 -14.29 13.21
C VAL A 181 27.56 -14.89 14.38
N THR A 182 27.13 -14.65 15.62
CA THR A 182 27.73 -15.19 16.85
C THR A 182 26.95 -16.38 17.43
N ALA A 183 25.81 -16.73 16.84
CA ALA A 183 25.00 -17.84 17.31
C ALA A 183 25.76 -19.18 17.22
N ALA A 184 25.44 -20.09 18.15
CA ALA A 184 26.02 -21.43 18.14
C ALA A 184 25.71 -22.17 16.82
N GLY A 185 26.73 -22.81 16.25
CA GLY A 185 26.62 -23.53 14.97
C GLY A 185 26.79 -22.67 13.72
N VAL A 186 27.05 -21.36 13.86
CA VAL A 186 27.37 -20.49 12.72
C VAL A 186 28.81 -20.74 12.26
N THR A 187 28.95 -21.58 11.25
CA THR A 187 30.19 -21.78 10.50
C THR A 187 30.25 -20.83 9.30
N ASP A 188 31.41 -20.71 8.65
CA ASP A 188 31.55 -19.91 7.43
C ASP A 188 30.61 -20.37 6.31
N GLY A 189 30.28 -21.67 6.26
CA GLY A 189 29.25 -22.20 5.37
C GLY A 189 27.86 -21.64 5.68
N VAL A 190 27.50 -21.51 6.96
CA VAL A 190 26.24 -20.86 7.38
C VAL A 190 26.26 -19.37 7.02
N ILE A 191 27.38 -18.66 7.21
CA ILE A 191 27.51 -17.25 6.82
C ILE A 191 27.29 -17.06 5.32
N GLY A 192 27.87 -17.95 4.49
CA GLY A 192 27.62 -17.96 3.05
C GLY A 192 26.13 -18.13 2.70
N ALA A 193 25.44 -19.05 3.39
CA ALA A 193 24.00 -19.24 3.22
C ALA A 193 23.16 -18.06 3.76
N MET A 194 23.61 -17.39 4.84
CA MET A 194 23.00 -16.14 5.32
C MET A 194 23.09 -15.04 4.26
N MET A 195 24.22 -14.92 3.55
CA MET A 195 24.36 -13.98 2.44
C MET A 195 23.39 -14.29 1.29
N ALA A 196 23.26 -15.56 0.90
CA ALA A 196 22.29 -15.98 -0.11
C ALA A 196 20.85 -15.65 0.30
N LYS A 197 20.51 -15.83 1.58
CA LYS A 197 19.21 -15.44 2.13
C LYS A 197 18.98 -13.93 2.06
N VAL A 198 19.99 -13.11 2.36
CA VAL A 198 19.90 -11.65 2.21
C VAL A 198 19.68 -11.26 0.75
N ASP A 199 20.33 -11.95 -0.20
CA ASP A 199 20.14 -11.71 -1.63
C ASP A 199 18.72 -12.05 -2.12
N ALA A 200 18.16 -13.17 -1.65
CA ALA A 200 16.78 -13.52 -1.92
C ALA A 200 15.81 -12.44 -1.39
N VAL A 201 16.05 -11.95 -0.17
CA VAL A 201 15.26 -10.88 0.43
C VAL A 201 15.40 -9.55 -0.32
N LEU A 202 16.60 -9.19 -0.79
CA LEU A 202 16.80 -8.01 -1.63
C LEU A 202 16.00 -8.08 -2.93
N LYS A 203 15.93 -9.28 -3.54
CA LYS A 203 15.09 -9.52 -4.72
C LYS A 203 13.61 -9.34 -4.40
N ASP A 204 13.14 -9.90 -3.29
CA ASP A 204 11.74 -9.76 -2.85
C ASP A 204 11.39 -8.30 -2.53
N MET A 205 12.28 -7.55 -1.86
CA MET A 205 12.10 -6.12 -1.62
C MET A 205 12.10 -5.30 -2.92
N THR A 206 12.87 -5.70 -3.93
CA THR A 206 12.87 -5.05 -5.25
C THR A 206 11.55 -5.31 -5.99
N ASN A 207 11.00 -6.52 -5.89
CA ASN A 207 9.68 -6.85 -6.42
C ASN A 207 8.59 -6.03 -5.70
N ALA A 208 8.63 -5.96 -4.37
CA ALA A 208 7.73 -5.13 -3.56
C ALA A 208 7.81 -3.64 -3.94
N ALA A 209 9.03 -3.11 -4.14
CA ALA A 209 9.25 -1.74 -4.58
C ALA A 209 8.67 -1.49 -5.99
N THR A 210 8.75 -2.47 -6.88
CA THR A 210 8.16 -2.40 -8.23
C THR A 210 6.64 -2.33 -8.15
N THR A 211 6.00 -3.18 -7.32
CA THR A 211 4.56 -3.16 -7.08
C THR A 211 4.10 -1.82 -6.49
N LEU A 212 4.81 -1.30 -5.49
CA LEU A 212 4.49 -0.01 -4.88
C LEU A 212 4.70 1.16 -5.86
N GLY A 213 5.75 1.10 -6.68
CA GLY A 213 6.01 2.08 -7.74
C GLY A 213 4.91 2.10 -8.81
N ALA A 214 4.43 0.93 -9.23
CA ALA A 214 3.29 0.82 -10.16
C ALA A 214 1.99 1.38 -9.55
N ALA A 215 1.72 1.07 -8.29
CA ALA A 215 0.58 1.64 -7.57
C ALA A 215 0.68 3.16 -7.45
N LYS A 216 1.86 3.69 -7.10
CA LYS A 216 2.12 5.14 -7.04
C LYS A 216 1.84 5.81 -8.39
N SER A 217 2.37 5.27 -9.49
CA SER A 217 2.14 5.83 -10.83
C SER A 217 0.66 5.85 -11.21
N ARG A 218 -0.10 4.79 -10.87
CA ARG A 218 -1.56 4.78 -11.09
C ARG A 218 -2.26 5.87 -10.28
N ILE A 219 -1.89 6.03 -9.00
CA ILE A 219 -2.45 7.08 -8.13
C ILE A 219 -2.14 8.48 -8.67
N ASP A 220 -0.90 8.73 -9.12
CA ASP A 220 -0.50 10.02 -9.69
C ASP A 220 -1.28 10.34 -10.98
N LEU A 221 -1.49 9.35 -11.85
CA LEU A 221 -2.32 9.49 -13.05
C LEU A 221 -3.78 9.81 -12.69
N GLN A 222 -4.35 9.10 -11.72
CA GLN A 222 -5.72 9.35 -11.27
C GLN A 222 -5.87 10.73 -10.62
N LYS A 223 -4.88 11.16 -9.84
CA LYS A 223 -4.85 12.50 -9.24
C LYS A 223 -4.87 13.57 -10.32
N THR A 224 -4.05 13.41 -11.35
CA THR A 224 -3.97 14.35 -12.47
C THR A 224 -5.27 14.38 -13.28
N PHE A 225 -5.84 13.21 -13.58
CA PHE A 225 -7.13 13.11 -14.28
C PHE A 225 -8.25 13.79 -13.50
N THR A 226 -8.32 13.54 -12.19
CA THR A 226 -9.34 14.14 -11.32
C THR A 226 -9.17 15.65 -11.22
N GLN A 227 -7.95 16.16 -11.13
CA GLN A 227 -7.69 17.60 -11.16
C GLN A 227 -8.18 18.23 -12.47
N SER A 228 -7.84 17.64 -13.62
CA SER A 228 -8.30 18.13 -14.92
C SER A 228 -9.82 18.09 -15.08
N LEU A 229 -10.48 17.07 -14.52
CA LEU A 229 -11.94 17.00 -14.48
C LEU A 229 -12.53 18.09 -13.60
N MET A 230 -11.96 18.33 -12.41
CA MET A 230 -12.39 19.41 -11.52
C MET A 230 -12.26 20.77 -12.21
N ASP A 231 -11.11 21.06 -12.81
CA ASP A 231 -10.88 22.32 -13.54
C ASP A 231 -11.85 22.49 -14.72
N SER A 232 -12.18 21.41 -15.42
CA SER A 232 -13.13 21.44 -16.54
C SER A 232 -14.57 21.62 -16.07
N ILE A 233 -14.95 20.97 -14.97
CA ILE A 233 -16.27 21.13 -14.35
C ILE A 233 -16.43 22.55 -13.82
N ASP A 234 -15.42 23.11 -13.14
CA ASP A 234 -15.45 24.48 -12.63
C ASP A 234 -15.66 25.49 -13.76
N ARG A 235 -14.96 25.32 -14.88
CA ARG A 235 -15.17 26.17 -16.08
C ARG A 235 -16.54 25.95 -16.70
N GLY A 236 -17.00 24.70 -16.82
CA GLY A 236 -18.30 24.36 -17.39
C GLY A 236 -19.46 24.91 -16.57
N VAL A 237 -19.42 24.73 -15.24
CA VAL A 237 -20.38 25.28 -14.30
C VAL A 237 -20.30 26.81 -14.29
N GLY A 238 -19.10 27.39 -14.29
CA GLY A 238 -18.92 28.84 -14.40
C GLY A 238 -19.59 29.42 -15.64
N GLN A 239 -19.44 28.79 -16.82
CA GLN A 239 -20.12 29.22 -18.05
C GLN A 239 -21.64 29.12 -17.96
N LEU A 240 -22.17 28.06 -17.35
CA LEU A 240 -23.62 27.90 -17.18
C LEU A 240 -24.18 28.93 -16.20
N VAL A 241 -23.47 29.20 -15.09
CA VAL A 241 -23.86 30.22 -14.10
C VAL A 241 -23.76 31.63 -14.70
N ASP A 242 -22.70 31.95 -15.45
CA ASP A 242 -22.55 33.25 -16.12
C ASP A 242 -23.62 33.45 -17.20
N ALA A 243 -23.92 32.42 -17.98
CA ALA A 243 -24.97 32.48 -18.99
C ALA A 243 -26.36 32.66 -18.38
N ASP A 244 -26.65 31.96 -17.28
CA ASP A 244 -27.92 32.11 -16.56
C ASP A 244 -28.02 33.48 -15.86
N MET A 245 -26.92 34.01 -15.31
CA MET A 245 -26.89 35.36 -14.73
C MET A 245 -27.21 36.42 -15.78
N ASN A 246 -26.69 36.30 -17.01
CA ASN A 246 -26.98 37.23 -18.09
C ASN A 246 -28.45 37.17 -18.56
N LYS A 247 -29.02 35.97 -18.69
CA LYS A 247 -30.45 35.80 -19.01
C LYS A 247 -31.34 36.36 -17.91
N GLU A 248 -31.03 36.07 -16.65
CA GLU A 248 -31.83 36.53 -15.53
C GLU A 248 -31.71 38.03 -15.30
N SER A 249 -30.53 38.61 -15.53
CA SER A 249 -30.32 40.06 -15.56
C SER A 249 -31.15 40.73 -16.65
N THR A 250 -31.16 40.16 -17.86
CA THR A 250 -31.98 40.65 -18.98
C THR A 250 -33.47 40.52 -18.69
N ARG A 251 -33.89 39.39 -18.10
CA ARG A 251 -35.28 39.15 -17.67
C ARG A 251 -35.71 40.14 -16.59
N LEU A 252 -34.85 40.43 -15.62
CA LEU A 252 -35.09 41.41 -14.56
C LEU A 252 -35.20 42.82 -15.12
N GLN A 253 -34.34 43.22 -16.07
CA GLN A 253 -34.46 44.49 -16.78
C GLN A 253 -35.77 44.58 -17.58
N ALA A 254 -36.14 43.52 -18.30
CA ALA A 254 -37.41 43.47 -19.04
C ALA A 254 -38.61 43.58 -18.09
N LEU A 255 -38.57 42.92 -16.92
CA LEU A 255 -39.61 43.01 -15.90
C LEU A 255 -39.70 44.42 -15.31
N GLN A 256 -38.57 45.09 -15.06
CA GLN A 256 -38.53 46.48 -14.62
C GLN A 256 -39.14 47.43 -15.65
N VAL A 257 -38.83 47.26 -16.94
CA VAL A 257 -39.44 48.04 -18.04
C VAL A 257 -40.94 47.77 -18.13
N GLN A 258 -41.37 46.51 -18.00
CA GLN A 258 -42.79 46.15 -17.99
C GLN A 258 -43.54 46.78 -16.80
N GLN A 259 -42.93 46.83 -15.62
CA GLN A 259 -43.50 47.51 -14.45
C GLN A 259 -43.58 49.03 -14.66
N GLN A 260 -42.54 49.65 -15.23
CA GLN A 260 -42.55 51.08 -15.55
C GLN A 260 -43.65 51.43 -16.56
N LEU A 261 -43.80 50.63 -17.62
CA LEU A 261 -44.89 50.76 -18.59
C LEU A 261 -46.26 50.49 -17.96
N GLY A 262 -46.35 49.53 -17.04
CA GLY A 262 -47.56 49.26 -16.27
C GLY A 262 -47.99 50.47 -15.41
N ILE A 263 -47.04 51.10 -14.72
CA ILE A 263 -47.29 52.33 -13.94
C ILE A 263 -47.68 53.49 -14.85
N GLN A 264 -46.99 53.68 -15.98
CA GLN A 264 -47.36 54.72 -16.97
C GLN A 264 -48.75 54.46 -17.55
N ALA A 265 -49.08 53.23 -17.93
CA ALA A 265 -50.40 52.86 -18.43
C ALA A 265 -51.49 53.09 -17.38
N LEU A 266 -51.25 52.75 -16.11
CA LEU A 266 -52.14 53.06 -15.00
C LEU A 266 -52.29 54.56 -14.76
N SER A 267 -51.20 55.33 -14.87
CA SER A 267 -51.23 56.79 -14.76
C SER A 267 -52.00 57.44 -15.92
N ILE A 268 -51.87 56.92 -17.14
CA ILE A 268 -52.61 57.40 -18.32
C ILE A 268 -54.08 56.99 -18.24
N ALA A 269 -54.39 55.77 -17.78
CA ALA A 269 -55.76 55.31 -17.58
C ALA A 269 -56.48 56.11 -16.47
N ASN A 270 -55.79 56.44 -15.38
CA ASN A 270 -56.32 57.32 -14.34
C ASN A 270 -56.45 58.76 -14.84
N GLY A 271 -55.46 59.27 -15.58
CA GLY A 271 -55.52 60.61 -16.18
C GLY A 271 -56.63 60.76 -17.22
N SER A 272 -56.83 59.77 -18.09
CA SER A 272 -57.90 59.76 -19.10
C SER A 272 -59.29 59.64 -18.46
N SER A 273 -59.41 58.86 -17.39
CA SER A 273 -60.66 58.80 -16.60
C SER A 273 -60.98 60.13 -15.92
N GLN A 274 -59.96 60.87 -15.44
CA GLN A 274 -60.15 62.22 -14.90
C GLN A 274 -60.47 63.27 -15.98
N SER A 275 -59.87 63.17 -17.16
CA SER A 275 -60.20 64.03 -18.33
C SER A 275 -61.61 63.78 -18.86
N ILE A 276 -62.09 62.53 -18.81
CA ILE A 276 -63.49 62.21 -19.12
C ILE A 276 -64.41 62.81 -18.05
N LEU A 277 -64.07 62.71 -16.77
CA LEU A 277 -64.86 63.34 -15.70
C LEU A 277 -64.87 64.88 -15.75
N SER A 278 -63.82 65.54 -16.25
CA SER A 278 -63.83 67.00 -16.40
C SER A 278 -64.73 67.44 -17.56
N LEU A 279 -64.83 66.65 -18.63
CA LEU A 279 -65.75 66.88 -19.75
C LEU A 279 -67.22 66.75 -19.37
N PHE A 280 -67.54 65.99 -18.31
CA PHE A 280 -68.90 65.87 -17.77
C PHE A 280 -69.20 66.85 -16.60
N ARG A 281 -68.24 67.71 -16.23
CA ARG A 281 -68.39 68.72 -15.15
C ARG A 281 -68.21 70.17 -15.64
N GLY A 282 -67.97 70.38 -16.93
CA GLY A 282 -67.90 71.68 -17.59
C GLY A 282 -69.18 72.03 -18.33
#